data_AF-A0A246BLP6-F1
#
_entry.id   AF-A0A246BLP6-F1
#
_cell.length_a   1.000
_cell.length_b   1.000
_cell.length_c   1.000
_cell.angle_alpha   90.00
_cell.angle_beta   90.00
_cell.angle_gamma   90.00
#
_symmetry.space_group_name_H-M   'P 1'
#
loop_
_entity.id
_entity.type
_entity.pdbx_description
1 polymer ?
#
loop_
_entity_poly.entity_id
_entity_poly.type
_entity_poly.pdbx_seq_one_letter_code
_entity_poly.pdbx_strand_id
1 'polypeptide(L)'
;MALLGGSVWAQSDAPVLRGTVGGWTGQPASVGLLLEFPGGDDRLMQAARGTVSAAGEWTLPLPAPERLTGSLVSLADWLILEPLGCVTRTGKVTFSDPAAAVFPLGQLHVAPGGRSFPSVGSIVGVDLWNAAAILKPETNLLRGQPDAANRVRTQQLVFSPSDVTVSGAARCVPERGMPESVTVDLPLKAGWNVVQDESNYGSEEATRTLTLAAPDTVTVWK
;
A
#
# COMPACT_ATOMS: atom_id res chain seq x y z
N MET A 1 13.56 50.99 -0.34
CA MET A 1 13.31 50.26 -1.59
C MET A 1 13.20 48.79 -1.22
N ALA A 2 12.01 48.21 -1.33
CA ALA A 2 11.65 46.95 -0.68
C ALA A 2 12.27 45.73 -1.38
N LEU A 3 12.84 44.82 -0.59
CA LEU A 3 13.25 43.48 -1.00
C LEU A 3 11.99 42.59 -1.03
N LEU A 4 11.75 41.97 -2.17
CA LEU A 4 10.69 40.98 -2.39
C LEU A 4 10.99 39.74 -1.52
N GLY A 5 10.14 39.51 -0.52
CA GLY A 5 10.13 38.28 0.27
C GLY A 5 9.67 37.12 -0.59
N GLY A 6 10.62 36.29 -1.02
CA GLY A 6 10.32 34.96 -1.56
C GLY A 6 9.66 34.14 -0.47
N SER A 7 8.38 33.84 -0.66
CA SER A 7 7.67 32.83 0.12
C SER A 7 8.29 31.48 -0.25
N VAL A 8 9.27 31.04 0.53
CA VAL A 8 9.66 29.63 0.57
C VAL A 8 8.45 28.93 1.16
N TRP A 9 7.60 28.39 0.29
CA TRP A 9 6.62 27.40 0.69
C TRP A 9 7.43 26.27 1.31
N ALA A 10 7.38 26.17 2.63
CA ALA A 10 7.86 25.01 3.35
C ALA A 10 7.11 23.81 2.77
N GLN A 11 7.81 23.01 1.98
CA GLN A 11 7.34 21.71 1.54
C GLN A 11 7.15 20.92 2.83
N SER A 12 5.89 20.74 3.24
CA SER A 12 5.55 19.94 4.43
C SER A 12 6.33 18.64 4.36
N ASP A 13 6.93 18.20 5.47
CA ASP A 13 7.67 16.94 5.60
C ASP A 13 6.79 15.76 5.18
N ALA A 14 6.67 15.53 3.87
CA ALA A 14 5.93 14.42 3.33
C ALA A 14 6.69 13.16 3.73
N PRO A 15 6.04 12.17 4.35
CA PRO A 15 6.72 10.95 4.77
C PRO A 15 7.42 10.32 3.57
N VAL A 16 8.68 9.92 3.78
CA VAL A 16 9.52 9.34 2.72
C VAL A 16 9.57 7.84 2.91
N LEU A 17 9.06 7.12 1.92
CA LEU A 17 9.18 5.67 1.84
C LEU A 17 10.58 5.30 1.36
N ARG A 18 11.16 4.23 1.92
CA ARG A 18 12.50 3.75 1.59
C ARG A 18 12.51 2.24 1.40
N GLY A 19 13.46 1.74 0.63
CA GLY A 19 13.66 0.31 0.46
C GLY A 19 14.86 0.01 -0.43
N THR A 20 14.97 -1.25 -0.85
CA THR A 20 15.98 -1.66 -1.83
C THR A 20 15.36 -2.53 -2.92
N VAL A 21 15.97 -2.52 -4.11
CA VAL A 21 15.57 -3.38 -5.23
C VAL A 21 16.48 -4.61 -5.25
N GLY A 22 15.92 -5.77 -4.88
CA GLY A 22 16.65 -7.04 -4.87
C GLY A 22 17.18 -7.42 -6.26
N GLY A 23 18.48 -7.74 -6.35
CA GLY A 23 19.14 -8.11 -7.60
C GLY A 23 19.43 -6.93 -8.54
N TRP A 24 19.42 -5.70 -8.03
CA TRP A 24 19.76 -4.51 -8.81
C TRP A 24 21.22 -4.50 -9.23
N THR A 25 21.46 -4.50 -10.53
CA THR A 25 22.80 -4.35 -11.15
C THR A 25 22.87 -3.10 -12.03
N GLY A 26 21.94 -2.16 -11.82
CA GLY A 26 21.68 -1.02 -12.71
C GLY A 26 22.40 0.28 -12.33
N GLN A 27 22.41 1.21 -13.29
CA GLN A 27 22.75 2.62 -13.06
C GLN A 27 21.68 3.31 -12.21
N PRO A 28 21.95 4.48 -11.61
CA PRO A 28 20.91 5.26 -10.93
C PRO A 28 19.64 5.44 -11.79
N ALA A 29 18.48 5.33 -11.15
CA ALA A 29 17.17 5.35 -11.81
C ALA A 29 16.13 6.12 -10.97
N SER A 30 14.86 6.02 -11.36
CA SER A 30 13.74 6.62 -10.62
C SER A 30 12.67 5.60 -10.27
N VAL A 31 12.07 5.77 -9.09
CA VAL A 31 10.88 5.05 -8.64
C VAL A 31 9.67 6.00 -8.66
N GLY A 32 8.48 5.50 -8.90
CA GLY A 32 7.29 6.32 -9.05
C GLY A 32 6.01 5.63 -8.58
N LEU A 33 5.08 6.42 -8.06
CA LEU A 33 3.70 6.01 -7.86
C LEU A 33 2.84 6.60 -8.98
N LEU A 34 2.06 5.72 -9.60
CA LEU A 34 1.15 6.05 -10.68
C LEU A 34 -0.29 5.91 -10.21
N LEU A 35 -1.14 6.81 -10.70
CA LEU A 35 -2.57 6.77 -10.49
C LEU A 35 -3.26 6.75 -11.85
N GLU A 36 -4.39 6.06 -11.92
CA GLU A 36 -5.28 6.12 -13.07
C GLU A 36 -5.73 7.57 -13.30
N PHE A 37 -5.77 7.98 -14.57
CA PHE A 37 -6.27 9.31 -14.89
C PHE A 37 -7.80 9.34 -14.72
N PRO A 38 -8.38 10.34 -14.01
CA PRO A 38 -9.83 10.40 -13.75
C PRO A 38 -10.74 10.44 -14.99
N GLY A 39 -10.16 10.62 -16.18
CA GLY A 39 -10.88 10.59 -17.46
C GLY A 39 -11.24 9.20 -17.98
N GLY A 40 -10.81 8.12 -17.30
CA GLY A 40 -11.15 6.74 -17.66
C GLY A 40 -10.52 6.25 -18.97
N ASP A 41 -9.43 6.87 -19.41
CA ASP A 41 -8.64 6.41 -20.55
C ASP A 41 -7.29 5.82 -20.09
N ASP A 42 -6.51 5.32 -21.05
CA ASP A 42 -5.22 4.65 -20.80
C ASP A 42 -4.10 5.63 -20.38
N ARG A 43 -4.44 6.76 -19.78
CA ARG A 43 -3.47 7.71 -19.26
C ARG A 43 -3.26 7.46 -17.77
N LEU A 44 -2.01 7.66 -17.36
CA LEU A 44 -1.60 7.60 -15.96
C LEU A 44 -1.06 8.96 -15.53
N MET A 45 -1.27 9.29 -14.26
CA MET A 45 -0.72 10.47 -13.62
C MET A 45 0.41 10.08 -12.67
N GLN A 46 1.55 10.76 -12.79
CA GLN A 46 2.65 10.62 -11.83
C GLN A 46 2.27 11.30 -10.51
N ALA A 47 1.94 10.51 -9.48
CA ALA A 47 1.55 11.04 -8.17
C ALA A 47 2.74 11.37 -7.27
N ALA A 48 3.79 10.55 -7.33
CA ALA A 48 5.02 10.76 -6.59
C ALA A 48 6.22 10.24 -7.37
N ARG A 49 7.37 10.90 -7.23
CA ARG A 49 8.62 10.49 -7.89
C ARG A 49 9.74 10.46 -6.87
N GLY A 50 10.53 9.40 -6.95
CA GLY A 50 11.67 9.11 -6.11
C GLY A 50 12.92 8.78 -6.92
N THR A 51 13.97 8.40 -6.21
CA THR A 51 15.27 8.02 -6.79
C THR A 51 15.63 6.59 -6.43
N VAL A 52 16.35 5.92 -7.32
CA VAL A 52 17.03 4.64 -7.07
C VAL A 52 18.52 4.87 -7.27
N SER A 53 19.35 4.52 -6.28
CA SER A 53 20.80 4.64 -6.35
C SER A 53 21.42 3.53 -7.20
N ALA A 54 22.71 3.64 -7.51
CA ALA A 54 23.44 2.55 -8.18
C ALA A 54 23.49 1.26 -7.33
N ALA A 55 23.34 1.37 -6.01
CA ALA A 55 23.27 0.23 -5.10
C ALA A 55 21.86 -0.40 -5.03
N GLY A 56 20.87 0.18 -5.72
CA GLY A 56 19.48 -0.28 -5.70
C GLY A 56 18.68 0.21 -4.50
N GLU A 57 19.25 1.07 -3.65
CA GLU A 57 18.52 1.75 -2.59
C GLU A 57 17.60 2.80 -3.18
N TRP A 58 16.39 2.92 -2.66
CA TRP A 58 15.44 3.88 -3.19
C TRP A 58 14.72 4.66 -2.12
N THR A 59 14.30 5.86 -2.51
CA THR A 59 13.51 6.78 -1.69
C THR A 59 12.35 7.30 -2.52
N LEU A 60 11.17 7.41 -1.92
CA LEU A 60 9.97 7.95 -2.56
C LEU A 60 9.24 8.85 -1.56
N PRO A 61 9.22 10.18 -1.77
CA PRO A 61 8.34 11.07 -1.03
C PRO A 61 6.90 10.67 -1.34
N LEU A 62 6.11 10.36 -0.31
CA LEU A 62 4.72 9.96 -0.50
C LEU A 62 3.88 11.15 -0.99
N PRO A 63 2.90 10.92 -1.89
CA PRO A 63 2.11 11.99 -2.45
C PRO A 63 1.26 12.69 -1.38
N ALA A 64 0.99 13.97 -1.62
CA ALA A 64 0.07 14.74 -0.81
C ALA A 64 -1.37 14.24 -0.98
N PRO A 65 -2.23 14.37 0.05
CA PRO A 65 -3.59 13.83 0.05
C PRO A 65 -4.45 14.23 -1.15
N GLU A 66 -4.29 15.46 -1.65
CA GLU A 66 -5.10 16.03 -2.73
C GLU A 66 -4.91 15.28 -4.05
N ARG A 67 -3.79 14.57 -4.20
CA ARG A 67 -3.51 13.74 -5.39
C ARG A 67 -4.18 12.37 -5.32
N LEU A 68 -4.57 11.92 -4.13
CA LEU A 68 -5.12 10.57 -3.89
C LEU A 68 -6.64 10.54 -3.91
N THR A 69 -7.31 11.69 -3.78
CA THR A 69 -8.76 11.77 -3.55
C THR A 69 -9.59 11.04 -4.61
N GLY A 70 -9.17 11.08 -5.87
CA GLY A 70 -9.85 10.39 -6.98
C GLY A 70 -9.57 8.88 -7.08
N SER A 71 -8.73 8.34 -6.19
CA SER A 71 -8.28 6.94 -6.21
C SER A 71 -8.58 6.21 -4.90
N LEU A 72 -9.39 6.80 -4.02
CA LEU A 72 -9.82 6.17 -2.77
C LEU A 72 -10.78 5.01 -3.06
N VAL A 73 -10.64 3.93 -2.30
CA VAL A 73 -11.51 2.75 -2.31
C VAL A 73 -12.19 2.60 -0.95
N SER A 74 -13.36 1.96 -0.92
CA SER A 74 -14.04 1.60 0.33
C SER A 74 -13.11 0.80 1.25
N LEU A 75 -13.01 1.21 2.53
CA LEU A 75 -12.18 0.50 3.51
C LEU A 75 -12.69 -0.93 3.74
N ALA A 76 -14.01 -1.11 3.73
CA ALA A 76 -14.63 -2.42 3.89
C ALA A 76 -14.31 -3.36 2.72
N ASP A 77 -14.36 -2.83 1.48
CA ASP A 77 -14.05 -3.61 0.28
C ASP A 77 -12.57 -3.95 0.20
N TRP A 78 -11.69 -3.01 0.57
CA TRP A 78 -10.25 -3.25 0.58
C TRP A 78 -9.82 -4.29 1.61
N LEU A 79 -10.40 -4.29 2.81
CA LEU A 79 -10.03 -5.25 3.85
C LEU A 79 -10.48 -6.69 3.51
N ILE A 80 -11.46 -6.88 2.62
CA ILE A 80 -12.01 -8.18 2.22
C ILE A 80 -12.35 -9.01 3.47
N LEU A 81 -13.19 -8.47 4.36
CA LEU A 81 -13.56 -9.13 5.63
C LEU A 81 -14.63 -10.21 5.46
N GLU A 82 -15.05 -10.48 4.22
CA GLU A 82 -16.06 -11.47 3.87
C GLU A 82 -15.45 -12.50 2.93
N PRO A 83 -15.16 -13.72 3.42
CA PRO A 83 -14.72 -14.81 2.56
C PRO A 83 -15.84 -15.17 1.57
N LEU A 84 -15.47 -15.40 0.31
CA LEU A 84 -16.41 -15.84 -0.72
C LEU A 84 -17.10 -17.15 -0.29
N GLY A 85 -18.43 -17.21 -0.40
CA GLY A 85 -19.19 -18.43 -0.11
C GLY A 85 -19.48 -18.67 1.37
N CYS A 86 -19.43 -17.64 2.21
CA CYS A 86 -19.81 -17.75 3.62
C CYS A 86 -21.28 -18.13 3.79
N VAL A 87 -21.57 -19.26 4.46
CA VAL A 87 -22.94 -19.71 4.74
C VAL A 87 -23.34 -19.38 6.17
N THR A 88 -22.46 -19.67 7.13
CA THR A 88 -22.70 -19.35 8.54
C THR A 88 -21.67 -18.35 9.02
N ARG A 89 -22.16 -17.22 9.55
CA ARG A 89 -21.31 -16.18 10.15
C ARG A 89 -21.60 -16.04 11.63
N THR A 90 -20.55 -15.99 12.43
CA THR A 90 -20.63 -15.62 13.85
C THR A 90 -19.64 -14.50 14.16
N GLY A 91 -19.94 -13.71 15.19
CA GLY A 91 -19.17 -12.50 15.50
C GLY A 91 -19.45 -11.35 14.53
N LYS A 92 -18.77 -10.23 14.74
CA LYS A 92 -18.93 -8.99 13.97
C LYS A 92 -17.65 -8.16 14.01
N VAL A 93 -17.26 -7.63 12.85
CA VAL A 93 -16.29 -6.54 12.75
C VAL A 93 -17.07 -5.23 12.62
N THR A 94 -16.67 -4.22 13.37
CA THR A 94 -17.34 -2.92 13.43
C THR A 94 -16.39 -1.83 12.94
N PHE A 95 -16.94 -0.90 12.16
CA PHE A 95 -16.27 0.29 11.68
C PHE A 95 -16.78 1.49 12.48
N SER A 96 -15.89 2.34 12.97
CA SER A 96 -16.29 3.61 13.59
C SER A 96 -16.96 4.55 12.57
N ASP A 97 -16.60 4.41 11.29
CA ASP A 97 -17.22 5.06 10.14
C ASP A 97 -17.42 4.05 9.01
N PRO A 98 -18.67 3.62 8.72
CA PRO A 98 -18.98 2.70 7.64
C PRO A 98 -18.73 3.24 6.22
N ALA A 99 -18.61 4.57 6.06
CA ALA A 99 -18.34 5.21 4.78
C ALA A 99 -16.84 5.50 4.56
N ALA A 100 -15.98 5.06 5.48
CA ALA A 100 -14.55 5.30 5.40
C ALA A 100 -13.96 4.72 4.10
N ALA A 101 -13.06 5.50 3.48
CA ALA A 101 -12.35 5.14 2.27
C ALA A 101 -10.85 5.37 2.46
N VAL A 102 -10.03 4.61 1.76
CA VAL A 102 -8.57 4.62 1.88
C VAL A 102 -7.89 4.52 0.52
N PHE A 103 -6.62 4.89 0.44
CA PHE A 103 -5.77 4.63 -0.72
C PHE A 103 -4.72 3.58 -0.36
N PRO A 104 -4.89 2.31 -0.80
CA PRO A 104 -3.86 1.29 -0.62
C PRO A 104 -2.74 1.50 -1.64
N LEU A 105 -1.51 1.66 -1.16
CA LEU A 105 -0.34 1.70 -2.04
C LEU A 105 0.01 0.27 -2.41
N GLY A 106 -0.51 -0.19 -3.56
CA GLY A 106 -0.38 -1.58 -4.00
C GLY A 106 0.81 -1.86 -4.91
N GLN A 107 1.30 -0.86 -5.65
CA GLN A 107 2.38 -1.03 -6.63
C GLN A 107 3.21 0.25 -6.76
N LEU A 108 4.51 0.09 -6.96
CA LEU A 108 5.46 1.13 -7.35
C LEU A 108 6.12 0.74 -8.66
N HIS A 109 6.41 1.71 -9.51
CA HIS A 109 7.08 1.48 -10.78
C HIS A 109 8.54 1.93 -10.69
N VAL A 110 9.45 1.19 -11.31
CA VAL A 110 10.87 1.52 -11.43
C VAL A 110 11.19 1.71 -12.91
N ALA A 111 11.66 2.91 -13.26
CA ALA A 111 12.10 3.19 -14.61
C ALA A 111 13.42 2.45 -14.88
N PRO A 112 13.56 1.75 -16.01
CA PRO A 112 14.84 1.15 -16.39
C PRO A 112 15.91 2.24 -16.60
N GLY A 113 17.18 1.87 -16.37
CA GLY A 113 18.31 2.79 -16.48
C GLY A 113 18.36 3.56 -17.80
N GLY A 114 18.61 4.88 -17.72
CA GLY A 114 18.60 5.78 -18.89
C GLY A 114 17.23 6.39 -19.20
N ARG A 115 16.16 5.98 -18.51
CA ARG A 115 14.85 6.64 -18.55
C ARG A 115 14.54 7.24 -17.18
N SER A 116 14.03 8.45 -17.18
CA SER A 116 13.53 9.12 -15.98
C SER A 116 12.01 9.23 -16.07
N PHE A 117 11.32 9.00 -14.96
CA PHE A 117 9.92 9.37 -14.89
C PHE A 117 9.76 10.89 -15.09
N PRO A 118 8.70 11.34 -15.78
CA PRO A 118 8.41 12.76 -15.96
C PRO A 118 8.13 13.44 -14.62
N SER A 119 7.96 14.77 -14.64
CA SER A 119 7.68 15.54 -13.42
C SER A 119 6.38 15.07 -12.76
N VAL A 120 6.34 15.15 -11.43
CA VAL A 120 5.14 14.86 -10.63
C VAL A 120 3.97 15.72 -11.13
N GLY A 121 2.82 15.10 -11.43
CA GLY A 121 1.66 15.72 -12.07
C GLY A 121 1.59 15.60 -13.60
N SER A 122 2.61 15.02 -14.24
CA SER A 122 2.56 14.77 -15.68
C SER A 122 1.57 13.65 -16.02
N ILE A 123 0.88 13.82 -17.14
CA ILE A 123 -0.03 12.84 -17.73
C ILE A 123 0.65 12.21 -18.94
N VAL A 124 0.57 10.90 -19.05
CA VAL A 124 1.42 10.10 -19.93
C VAL A 124 0.69 8.83 -20.32
N GLY A 125 0.85 8.42 -21.58
CA GLY A 125 0.25 7.18 -22.08
C GLY A 125 0.93 5.93 -21.50
N VAL A 126 0.16 4.87 -21.33
CA VAL A 126 0.60 3.55 -20.82
C VAL A 126 1.89 3.00 -21.45
N ASP A 127 2.16 3.29 -22.73
CA ASP A 127 3.33 2.78 -23.45
C ASP A 127 4.66 3.21 -22.82
N LEU A 128 4.68 4.41 -22.22
CA LEU A 128 5.87 4.93 -21.55
C LEU A 128 6.14 4.19 -20.22
N TRP A 129 5.12 3.53 -19.67
CA TRP A 129 5.11 2.90 -18.34
C TRP A 129 5.11 1.38 -18.35
N ASN A 130 4.56 0.75 -19.39
CA ASN A 130 4.57 -0.71 -19.54
C ASN A 130 5.99 -1.32 -19.55
N ALA A 131 7.02 -0.51 -19.83
CA ALA A 131 8.42 -0.94 -19.75
C ALA A 131 9.04 -0.85 -18.34
N ALA A 132 8.31 -0.34 -17.33
CA ALA A 132 8.81 -0.21 -15.97
C ALA A 132 8.68 -1.52 -15.19
N ALA A 133 9.68 -1.84 -14.37
CA ALA A 133 9.56 -2.95 -13.42
C ALA A 133 8.59 -2.56 -12.30
N ILE A 134 7.76 -3.51 -11.86
CA ILE A 134 6.81 -3.29 -10.78
C ILE A 134 7.39 -3.82 -9.48
N LEU A 135 7.46 -2.97 -8.46
CA LEU A 135 7.69 -3.34 -7.08
C LEU A 135 6.34 -3.43 -6.38
N LYS A 136 6.06 -4.59 -5.78
CA LYS A 136 4.95 -4.70 -4.83
C LYS A 136 5.49 -4.32 -3.45
N PRO A 137 4.88 -3.36 -2.75
CA PRO A 137 5.25 -2.99 -1.38
C PRO A 137 4.80 -4.04 -0.36
N GLU A 138 4.09 -5.07 -0.82
CA GLU A 138 3.72 -6.24 -0.04
C GLU A 138 4.85 -7.28 -0.05
N THR A 139 5.34 -7.66 1.12
CA THR A 139 6.33 -8.73 1.29
C THR A 139 5.81 -9.80 2.23
N ASN A 140 5.99 -11.08 1.87
CA ASN A 140 5.76 -12.16 2.83
C ASN A 140 6.96 -12.26 3.77
N LEU A 141 6.82 -11.69 4.97
CA LEU A 141 7.86 -11.62 5.99
C LEU A 141 8.29 -12.98 6.55
N LEU A 142 7.51 -14.04 6.31
CA LEU A 142 7.81 -15.38 6.78
C LEU A 142 8.41 -16.28 5.69
N ARG A 143 8.60 -15.76 4.47
CA ARG A 143 9.13 -16.53 3.35
C ARG A 143 10.51 -17.10 3.67
N GLY A 144 10.67 -18.41 3.51
CA GLY A 144 11.95 -19.09 3.74
C GLY A 144 12.30 -19.33 5.22
N GLN A 145 11.43 -18.95 6.16
CA GLN A 145 11.61 -19.32 7.55
C GLN A 145 11.26 -20.79 7.77
N PRO A 146 12.09 -21.56 8.52
CA PRO A 146 11.67 -22.86 9.01
C PRO A 146 10.40 -22.68 9.85
N ASP A 147 9.44 -23.60 9.71
CA ASP A 147 8.15 -23.61 10.41
C ASP A 147 7.08 -22.58 9.95
N ALA A 148 7.31 -21.86 8.84
CA ALA A 148 6.35 -20.92 8.27
C ALA A 148 5.56 -21.44 7.06
N ALA A 149 5.62 -22.75 6.77
CA ALA A 149 5.05 -23.32 5.55
C ALA A 149 3.56 -22.98 5.32
N ASN A 150 2.80 -22.80 6.40
CA ASN A 150 1.38 -22.48 6.36
C ASN A 150 1.06 -21.06 6.85
N ARG A 151 2.06 -20.20 7.03
CA ARG A 151 1.87 -18.84 7.54
C ARG A 151 2.31 -17.81 6.52
N VAL A 152 1.56 -16.73 6.43
CA VAL A 152 1.85 -15.59 5.58
C VAL A 152 1.71 -14.35 6.44
N ARG A 153 2.73 -13.49 6.44
CA ARG A 153 2.66 -12.16 7.06
C ARG A 153 2.98 -11.14 6.00
N THR A 154 2.05 -10.24 5.73
CA THR A 154 2.23 -9.16 4.77
C THR A 154 2.08 -7.81 5.45
N GLN A 155 2.76 -6.81 4.91
CA GLN A 155 2.61 -5.41 5.30
C GLN A 155 2.21 -4.61 4.08
N GLN A 156 1.22 -3.74 4.23
CA GLN A 156 0.72 -2.88 3.16
C GLN A 156 0.62 -1.44 3.68
N LEU A 157 1.15 -0.52 2.89
CA LEU A 157 1.07 0.91 3.19
C LEU A 157 -0.27 1.46 2.68
N VAL A 158 -1.00 2.17 3.54
CA VAL A 158 -2.33 2.70 3.24
C VAL A 158 -2.46 4.13 3.71
N PHE A 159 -3.04 5.00 2.87
CA PHE A 159 -3.41 6.35 3.28
C PHE A 159 -4.88 6.39 3.70
N SER A 160 -5.14 6.94 4.89
CA SER A 160 -6.48 7.22 5.41
C SER A 160 -6.74 8.74 5.43
N PRO A 161 -7.83 9.25 4.83
CA PRO A 161 -8.17 10.68 4.88
C PRO A 161 -8.51 11.18 6.30
N SER A 162 -8.97 10.29 7.18
CA SER A 162 -9.40 10.60 8.54
C SER A 162 -8.99 9.50 9.52
N ASP A 163 -9.09 9.79 10.81
CA ASP A 163 -9.01 8.76 11.84
C ASP A 163 -10.21 7.81 11.71
N VAL A 164 -9.96 6.51 11.67
CA VAL A 164 -11.00 5.47 11.62
C VAL A 164 -10.53 4.26 12.41
N THR A 165 -11.44 3.65 13.16
CA THR A 165 -11.17 2.40 13.88
C THR A 165 -11.99 1.27 13.28
N VAL A 166 -11.34 0.17 12.96
CA VAL A 166 -11.99 -1.09 12.61
C VAL A 166 -11.60 -2.12 13.65
N SER A 167 -12.58 -2.73 14.31
CA SER A 167 -12.28 -3.70 15.35
C SER A 167 -13.34 -4.80 15.49
N GLY A 168 -12.91 -5.94 16.01
CA GLY A 168 -13.77 -7.06 16.33
C GLY A 168 -13.24 -8.37 15.74
N ALA A 169 -14.03 -9.43 15.93
CA ALA A 169 -13.72 -10.74 15.41
C ALA A 169 -14.96 -11.32 14.74
N ALA A 170 -14.74 -12.00 13.62
CA ALA A 170 -15.78 -12.71 12.90
C ALA A 170 -15.24 -14.07 12.45
N ARG A 171 -16.14 -15.05 12.40
CA ARG A 171 -15.87 -16.38 11.89
C ARG A 171 -16.84 -16.68 10.77
N CYS A 172 -16.31 -17.23 9.70
CA CYS A 172 -17.04 -17.65 8.53
C CYS A 172 -16.88 -19.16 8.32
N VAL A 173 -18.00 -19.85 8.16
CA VAL A 173 -18.04 -21.25 7.72
C VAL A 173 -18.63 -21.30 6.32
N PRO A 174 -17.84 -21.64 5.28
CA PRO A 174 -18.34 -21.78 3.93
C PRO A 174 -19.09 -23.11 3.72
N GLU A 175 -19.87 -23.21 2.63
CA GLU A 175 -20.53 -24.47 2.26
C GLU A 175 -19.52 -25.58 1.91
N ARG A 176 -18.41 -25.17 1.29
CA ARG A 176 -17.28 -26.01 0.92
C ARG A 176 -15.98 -25.26 1.20
N GLY A 177 -14.98 -25.97 1.69
CA GLY A 177 -13.68 -25.40 2.02
C GLY A 177 -13.46 -25.30 3.52
N MET A 178 -12.36 -24.63 3.89
CA MET A 178 -11.92 -24.48 5.27
C MET A 178 -12.61 -23.27 5.91
N PRO A 179 -13.11 -23.37 7.15
CA PRO A 179 -13.56 -22.22 7.92
C PRO A 179 -12.46 -21.17 8.07
N GLU A 180 -12.85 -19.91 8.21
CA GLU A 180 -11.92 -18.79 8.43
C GLU A 180 -12.39 -17.94 9.61
N SER A 181 -11.46 -17.64 10.53
CA SER A 181 -11.63 -16.65 11.58
C SER A 181 -10.77 -15.43 11.29
N VAL A 182 -11.39 -14.25 11.30
CA VAL A 182 -10.71 -12.96 11.19
C VAL A 182 -10.80 -12.19 12.50
N THR A 183 -9.68 -11.64 12.95
CA THR A 183 -9.60 -10.68 14.06
C THR A 183 -9.00 -9.38 13.55
N VAL A 184 -9.64 -8.25 13.85
CA VAL A 184 -9.25 -6.92 13.38
C VAL A 184 -9.06 -6.00 14.57
N ASP A 185 -7.95 -5.27 14.57
CA ASP A 185 -7.69 -4.12 15.45
C ASP A 185 -6.87 -3.07 14.67
N LEU A 186 -7.58 -2.19 13.98
CA LEU A 186 -7.00 -1.18 13.08
C LEU A 186 -7.44 0.23 13.49
N PRO A 187 -6.73 0.89 14.43
CA PRO A 187 -6.96 2.29 14.76
C PRO A 187 -6.20 3.22 13.79
N LEU A 188 -6.61 3.23 12.51
CA LEU A 188 -6.00 4.05 11.47
C LEU A 188 -6.04 5.53 11.83
N LYS A 189 -4.91 6.21 11.62
CA LYS A 189 -4.79 7.67 11.74
C LYS A 189 -4.95 8.34 10.40
N ALA A 190 -5.44 9.57 10.39
CA ALA A 190 -5.36 10.42 9.21
C ALA A 190 -3.90 10.50 8.73
N GLY A 191 -3.66 10.21 7.45
CA GLY A 191 -2.33 10.06 6.88
C GLY A 191 -1.97 8.62 6.52
N TRP A 192 -0.66 8.37 6.40
CA TRP A 192 -0.12 7.08 6.01
C TRP A 192 0.01 6.13 7.21
N ASN A 193 -0.47 4.90 7.05
CA ASN A 193 -0.46 3.83 8.03
C ASN A 193 0.13 2.56 7.41
N VAL A 194 0.71 1.69 8.24
CA VAL A 194 1.19 0.38 7.79
C VAL A 194 0.28 -0.67 8.39
N VAL A 195 -0.51 -1.33 7.56
CA VAL A 195 -1.38 -2.43 7.97
C VAL A 195 -0.62 -3.74 7.80
N GLN A 196 -0.62 -4.56 8.85
CA GLN A 196 -0.09 -5.90 8.84
C GLN A 196 -1.23 -6.91 8.78
N ASP A 197 -1.13 -7.85 7.84
CA ASP A 197 -2.02 -8.99 7.69
C ASP A 197 -1.24 -10.28 7.98
N GLU A 198 -1.63 -10.98 9.03
CA GLU A 198 -1.12 -12.30 9.38
C GLU A 198 -2.16 -13.37 9.13
N SER A 199 -1.89 -14.23 8.15
CA SER A 199 -2.71 -15.38 7.83
C SER A 199 -2.00 -16.69 8.24
N ASN A 200 -2.74 -17.63 8.81
CA ASN A 200 -2.27 -18.97 9.16
C ASN A 200 -3.27 -20.02 8.65
N TYR A 201 -2.77 -20.96 7.87
CA TYR A 201 -3.50 -22.06 7.24
C TYR A 201 -3.10 -23.43 7.79
N GLY A 202 -2.35 -23.47 8.91
CA GLY A 202 -1.77 -24.68 9.47
C GLY A 202 -2.70 -25.49 10.38
N SER A 203 -3.93 -25.02 10.58
CA SER A 203 -4.96 -25.63 11.42
C SER A 203 -6.17 -26.07 10.59
N GLU A 204 -7.12 -26.75 11.22
CA GLU A 204 -8.43 -27.10 10.61
C GLU A 204 -9.28 -25.87 10.25
N GLU A 205 -8.89 -24.69 10.74
CA GLU A 205 -9.49 -23.39 10.48
C GLU A 205 -8.38 -22.40 10.13
N ALA A 206 -8.57 -21.63 9.06
CA ALA A 206 -7.69 -20.52 8.73
C ALA A 206 -7.90 -19.39 9.73
N THR A 207 -6.81 -18.76 10.17
CA THR A 207 -6.88 -17.54 10.96
C THR A 207 -6.24 -16.39 10.23
N ARG A 208 -6.87 -15.22 10.30
CA ARG A 208 -6.40 -13.96 9.73
C ARG A 208 -6.45 -12.87 10.80
N THR A 209 -5.34 -12.16 10.98
CA THR A 209 -5.23 -11.08 11.96
C THR A 209 -4.76 -9.81 11.28
N LEU A 210 -5.52 -8.73 11.45
CA LEU A 210 -5.24 -7.41 10.88
C LEU A 210 -4.91 -6.42 11.99
N THR A 211 -3.69 -5.89 11.99
CA THR A 211 -3.20 -4.90 12.98
C THR A 211 -2.39 -3.79 12.31
N LEU A 212 -2.05 -2.74 13.06
CA LEU A 212 -1.03 -1.78 12.61
C LEU A 212 0.38 -2.32 12.90
N ALA A 213 1.29 -2.15 11.95
CA ALA A 213 2.71 -2.34 12.17
C ALA A 213 3.34 -1.06 12.75
N ALA A 214 4.52 -1.19 13.35
CA ALA A 214 5.26 -0.04 13.86
C ALA A 214 5.71 0.89 12.71
N PRO A 215 5.71 2.22 12.88
CA PRO A 215 5.92 3.20 11.80
C PRO A 215 7.32 3.14 11.14
N ASP A 216 8.29 2.47 11.75
CA ASP A 216 9.64 2.25 11.23
C ASP A 216 9.79 0.99 10.36
N THR A 217 8.73 0.19 10.19
CA THR A 217 8.83 -1.15 9.59
C THR A 217 8.71 -1.23 8.08
N VAL A 218 8.48 -0.13 7.33
CA VAL A 218 8.40 -0.24 5.87
C VAL A 218 9.78 -0.26 5.24
N THR A 219 10.40 -1.43 5.28
CA THR A 219 11.48 -1.77 4.36
C THR A 219 10.89 -2.62 3.25
N VAL A 220 10.75 -2.05 2.07
CA VAL A 220 10.19 -2.75 0.91
C VAL A 220 11.25 -3.67 0.32
N TRP A 221 10.92 -4.96 0.20
CA TRP A 221 11.78 -6.01 -0.37
C TRP A 221 11.00 -6.90 -1.33
N LYS A 222 11.74 -7.50 -2.27
CA LYS A 222 11.26 -8.48 -3.27
C LYS A 222 11.23 -9.91 -2.71
#